data_AF-A0A8S3AY56-F1
#
_entry.id   AF-A0A8S3AY56-F1
#
_cell.length_a   1.000
_cell.length_b   1.000
_cell.length_c   1.000
_cell.angle_alpha   90.00
_cell.angle_beta   90.00
_cell.angle_gamma   90.00
#
_symmetry.space_group_name_H-M   'P 1'
#
loop_
_entity.id
_entity.type
_entity.pdbx_description
1 polymer ?
#
loop_
_entity_poly.entity_id
_entity_poly.type
_entity_poly.pdbx_seq_one_letter_code
_entity_poly.pdbx_strand_id
1 'polypeptide(L)'
;MTSPSNGPLSLRDHQIAAIKQILNLNTSSSATVDTAWKVLIYDELGQDIIAPLFTEIKIYLLFKSLKSDRDPVDEIAAVYFIMPIKDSISRIGKDLAECLYESYYLNFIAPIPDDLLGALATGAL
;
A
#
# COMPACT_ATOMS: atom_id res chain seq x y z
N MET A 1 -9.88 -29.44 18.86
CA MET A 1 -10.67 -29.01 17.69
C MET A 1 -11.65 -27.94 18.16
N THR A 2 -11.19 -26.69 18.28
CA THR A 2 -12.05 -25.56 18.69
C THR A 2 -12.47 -24.83 17.43
N SER A 3 -13.76 -24.89 17.11
CA SER A 3 -14.38 -24.10 16.05
C SER A 3 -14.10 -22.60 16.28
N PRO A 4 -13.81 -21.80 15.25
CA PRO A 4 -13.63 -20.37 15.43
C PRO A 4 -14.99 -19.73 15.77
N SER A 5 -15.00 -18.89 16.80
CA SER A 5 -16.15 -18.11 17.26
C SER A 5 -16.66 -17.21 16.13
N ASN A 6 -17.83 -17.55 15.59
CA ASN A 6 -18.51 -16.80 14.54
C ASN A 6 -19.26 -15.59 15.14
N GLY A 7 -18.52 -14.68 15.79
CA GLY A 7 -19.02 -13.38 16.22
C GLY A 7 -18.90 -12.35 15.08
N PRO A 8 -19.69 -11.26 15.09
CA PRO A 8 -19.52 -10.19 14.11
C PRO A 8 -18.09 -9.65 14.22
N LEU A 9 -17.38 -9.62 13.09
CA LEU A 9 -16.02 -9.08 12.99
C LEU A 9 -15.99 -7.64 13.50
N SER A 10 -15.01 -7.29 14.33
CA SER A 10 -14.86 -5.93 14.83
C SER A 10 -14.41 -4.99 13.71
N LEU A 11 -14.56 -3.67 13.89
CA LEU A 11 -13.98 -2.69 12.95
C LEU A 11 -12.48 -2.92 12.76
N ARG A 12 -11.77 -3.25 13.85
CA ARG A 12 -10.33 -3.56 13.82
C ARG A 12 -10.04 -4.78 12.95
N ASP A 13 -10.86 -5.83 13.05
CA ASP A 13 -10.68 -7.05 12.23
C ASP A 13 -10.88 -6.75 10.74
N HIS A 14 -11.88 -5.92 10.39
CA HIS A 14 -12.09 -5.49 9.01
C HIS A 14 -10.92 -4.63 8.49
N GLN A 15 -10.39 -3.72 9.32
CA GLN A 15 -9.21 -2.93 8.96
C GLN A 15 -7.99 -3.81 8.72
N ILE A 16 -7.72 -4.77 9.60
CA ILE A 16 -6.62 -5.73 9.45
C ILE A 16 -6.80 -6.55 8.16
N ALA A 17 -8.01 -7.04 7.89
CA ALA A 17 -8.30 -7.80 6.68
C ALA A 17 -8.06 -6.97 5.41
N ALA A 18 -8.51 -5.72 5.38
CA ALA A 18 -8.30 -4.82 4.26
C ALA A 18 -6.81 -4.53 4.02
N ILE A 19 -6.04 -4.25 5.08
CA ILE A 19 -4.59 -4.04 4.97
C ILE A 19 -3.87 -5.30 4.49
N LYS A 20 -4.25 -6.49 4.98
CA LYS A 20 -3.69 -7.77 4.49
C LYS A 20 -3.96 -7.97 3.00
N GLN A 21 -5.15 -7.63 2.52
CA GLN A 21 -5.48 -7.68 1.10
C GLN A 21 -4.62 -6.72 0.27
N ILE A 22 -4.44 -5.49 0.74
CA ILE A 22 -3.56 -4.49 0.11
C ILE A 22 -2.12 -5.00 0.00
N LEU A 23 -1.60 -5.60 1.08
CA LEU A 23 -0.26 -6.19 1.12
C LEU A 23 -0.14 -7.46 0.27
N ASN A 24 -1.26 -8.13 0.00
CA ASN A 24 -1.39 -9.25 -0.94
C ASN A 24 -1.65 -8.79 -2.38
N LEU A 25 -1.18 -7.60 -2.73
CA LEU A 25 -1.26 -7.08 -4.11
C LEU A 25 -2.72 -7.00 -4.61
N ASN A 26 -3.65 -6.72 -3.70
CA ASN A 26 -5.09 -6.68 -3.95
C ASN A 26 -5.71 -8.00 -4.46
N THR A 27 -5.01 -9.12 -4.32
CA THR A 27 -5.53 -10.44 -4.68
C THR A 27 -6.51 -10.93 -3.61
N SER A 28 -7.62 -11.53 -4.04
CA SER A 28 -8.68 -12.05 -3.17
C SER A 28 -8.31 -13.37 -2.46
N SER A 29 -7.07 -13.82 -2.58
CA SER A 29 -6.64 -15.16 -2.19
C SER A 29 -5.58 -15.12 -1.10
N SER A 30 -6.03 -15.00 0.15
CA SER A 30 -5.51 -15.67 1.36
C SER A 30 -5.70 -14.81 2.61
N ALA A 31 -6.07 -15.44 3.73
CA ALA A 31 -6.08 -14.83 5.06
C ALA A 31 -4.66 -14.53 5.59
N THR A 32 -3.62 -14.99 4.88
CA THR A 32 -2.21 -14.81 5.21
C THR A 32 -1.55 -13.84 4.24
N VAL A 33 -0.67 -12.98 4.74
CA VAL A 33 0.19 -12.15 3.88
C VAL A 33 1.17 -13.05 3.15
N ASP A 34 1.24 -12.93 1.83
CA ASP A 34 2.19 -13.64 0.98
C ASP A 34 3.64 -13.27 1.32
N THR A 35 4.53 -14.26 1.27
CA THR A 35 5.94 -14.15 1.67
C THR A 35 6.84 -13.45 0.63
N ALA A 36 6.32 -13.11 -0.55
CA ALA A 36 7.11 -12.35 -1.52
C ALA A 36 7.48 -10.98 -0.94
N TRP A 37 8.73 -10.57 -1.15
CA TRP A 37 9.24 -9.26 -0.77
C TRP A 37 8.48 -8.17 -1.51
N LYS A 38 8.08 -7.12 -0.78
CA LYS A 38 7.37 -5.95 -1.33
C LYS A 38 7.90 -4.67 -0.68
N VAL A 39 7.87 -3.57 -1.42
CA VAL A 39 8.13 -2.24 -0.86
C VAL A 39 6.79 -1.63 -0.45
N LEU A 40 6.62 -1.26 0.81
CA LEU A 40 5.45 -0.51 1.27
C LEU A 40 5.82 0.97 1.36
N ILE A 41 5.21 1.77 0.50
CA ILE A 41 5.32 3.22 0.48
C ILE A 41 4.13 3.83 1.21
N TYR A 42 4.39 4.71 2.18
CA TYR A 42 3.34 5.37 2.95
C TYR A 42 3.64 6.86 3.19
N ASP A 43 2.59 7.63 3.43
CA ASP A 43 2.67 9.02 3.91
C ASP A 43 2.42 9.09 5.42
N GLU A 44 2.34 10.29 5.97
CA GLU A 44 2.15 10.49 7.42
C GLU A 44 0.87 9.81 7.94
N LEU A 45 -0.25 9.94 7.22
CA LEU A 45 -1.50 9.30 7.62
C LEU A 45 -1.43 7.78 7.47
N GLY A 46 -0.83 7.28 6.39
CA GLY A 46 -0.61 5.85 6.18
C GLY A 46 0.23 5.24 7.30
N GLN A 47 1.27 5.96 7.76
CA GLN A 47 2.08 5.55 8.91
C GLN A 47 1.23 5.39 10.17
N ASP A 48 0.38 6.36 10.48
CA ASP A 48 -0.49 6.32 11.67
C ASP A 48 -1.50 5.16 11.63
N ILE A 49 -2.00 4.81 10.44
CA ILE A 49 -2.92 3.68 10.25
C ILE A 49 -2.18 2.33 10.35
N ILE A 50 -0.96 2.23 9.80
CA ILE A 50 -0.21 0.98 9.73
C ILE A 50 0.54 0.67 11.04
N ALA A 51 1.02 1.69 11.76
CA ALA A 51 1.84 1.53 12.96
C ALA A 51 1.22 0.61 14.03
N PRO A 52 -0.09 0.68 14.34
CA PRO A 52 -0.74 -0.24 15.28
C PRO A 52 -0.81 -1.70 14.82
N LEU A 53 -0.58 -1.96 13.53
CA LEU A 53 -0.67 -3.28 12.89
C LEU A 53 0.70 -3.87 12.55
N PHE A 54 1.77 -3.11 12.78
CA PHE A 54 3.12 -3.39 12.31
C PHE A 54 3.65 -4.76 12.76
N THR A 55 3.33 -5.18 13.99
CA THR A 55 3.74 -6.48 14.53
C THR A 55 3.18 -7.67 13.76
N GLU A 56 2.09 -7.50 13.02
CA GLU A 56 1.42 -8.57 12.28
C GLU A 56 1.89 -8.72 10.83
N ILE A 57 2.57 -7.70 10.28
CA ILE A 57 2.82 -7.58 8.83
C ILE A 57 4.29 -7.38 8.42
N LYS A 58 5.22 -7.24 9.38
CA LYS A 58 6.58 -6.73 9.10
C LYS A 58 7.52 -7.69 8.36
N ILE A 59 7.29 -9.01 8.41
CA ILE A 59 8.34 -10.00 8.10
C ILE A 59 8.87 -9.91 6.65
N TYR A 60 8.04 -9.47 5.71
CA TYR A 60 8.37 -9.46 4.26
C TYR A 60 8.21 -8.09 3.58
N LEU A 61 8.19 -7.00 4.37
CA LEU A 61 7.93 -5.65 3.85
C LEU A 61 9.11 -4.70 4.10
N LEU A 62 9.53 -4.01 3.04
CA LEU A 62 10.46 -2.88 3.13
C LEU A 62 9.66 -1.56 3.22
N PHE A 63 9.67 -0.95 4.40
CA PHE A 63 8.95 0.30 4.68
C PHE A 63 9.73 1.51 4.15
N LYS A 64 9.06 2.35 3.33
CA LYS A 64 9.62 3.59 2.78
C LYS A 64 8.63 4.73 2.93
N SER A 65 9.12 5.89 3.36
CA SER A 65 8.31 7.10 3.35
C SER A 65 8.15 7.61 1.92
N LEU A 66 6.97 8.14 1.58
CA LEU A 66 6.73 8.82 0.31
C LEU A 66 7.64 10.06 0.15
N LYS A 67 8.07 10.68 1.26
CA LYS A 67 8.91 11.90 1.23
C LYS A 67 10.39 11.58 1.08
N SER A 68 10.87 10.43 1.54
CA SER A 68 12.30 10.06 1.47
C SER A 68 12.73 9.80 0.04
N ASP A 69 13.98 10.07 -0.30
CA ASP A 69 14.60 9.59 -1.54
C ASP A 69 14.56 8.05 -1.61
N ARG A 70 14.41 7.52 -2.82
CA ARG A 70 14.27 6.09 -3.08
C ARG A 70 15.12 5.70 -4.26
N ASP A 71 15.87 4.64 -4.10
CA ASP A 71 16.67 4.03 -5.15
C ASP A 71 15.82 3.07 -5.98
N PRO A 72 16.13 2.88 -7.28
CA PRO A 72 15.48 1.87 -8.11
C PRO A 72 15.68 0.44 -7.56
N VAL A 73 14.61 -0.36 -7.62
CA VAL A 73 14.57 -1.77 -7.25
C VAL A 73 13.67 -2.51 -8.25
N ASP A 74 14.24 -2.78 -9.42
CA ASP A 74 13.52 -3.22 -10.63
C ASP A 74 12.83 -4.59 -10.54
N GLU A 75 13.14 -5.40 -9.52
CA GLU A 75 12.63 -6.78 -9.36
C GLU A 75 11.57 -6.93 -8.25
N ILE A 76 11.13 -5.81 -7.64
CA ILE A 76 10.23 -5.85 -6.48
C ILE A 76 8.97 -5.02 -6.73
N ALA A 77 7.82 -5.57 -6.35
CA ALA A 77 6.54 -4.87 -6.36
C ALA A 77 6.48 -3.77 -5.27
N ALA A 78 5.99 -2.60 -5.66
CA ALA A 78 5.72 -1.48 -4.77
C ALA A 78 4.23 -1.34 -4.47
N VAL A 79 3.90 -1.28 -3.18
CA VAL A 79 2.55 -1.05 -2.66
C VAL A 79 2.52 0.36 -2.07
N TYR A 80 1.75 1.26 -2.65
CA TYR A 80 1.51 2.60 -2.13
C TYR A 80 0.26 2.57 -1.26
N PHE A 81 0.36 3.09 -0.05
CA PHE A 81 -0.74 3.28 0.88
C PHE A 81 -0.72 4.72 1.41
N ILE A 82 -1.40 5.62 0.70
CA ILE A 82 -1.19 7.08 0.86
C ILE A 82 -2.50 7.86 0.67
N MET A 83 -2.55 9.11 1.11
CA MET A 83 -3.62 10.04 0.78
C MET A 83 -3.52 10.55 -0.67
N PRO A 84 -4.65 10.66 -1.39
CA PRO A 84 -4.68 11.20 -2.75
C PRO A 84 -4.65 12.74 -2.71
N ILE A 85 -3.47 13.31 -2.42
CA ILE A 85 -3.23 14.76 -2.47
C ILE A 85 -2.21 15.08 -3.58
N LYS A 86 -2.18 16.34 -4.02
CA LYS A 86 -1.36 16.79 -5.14
C LYS A 86 0.11 16.38 -5.03
N ASP A 87 0.72 16.57 -3.86
CA ASP A 87 2.12 16.22 -3.62
C ASP A 87 2.36 14.71 -3.73
N SER A 88 1.42 13.91 -3.20
CA SER A 88 1.47 12.45 -3.28
C SER A 88 1.41 11.95 -4.73
N ILE A 89 0.48 12.50 -5.52
CA ILE A 89 0.31 12.15 -6.93
C ILE A 89 1.52 12.57 -7.75
N SER A 90 2.04 13.78 -7.52
CA SER A 90 3.26 14.25 -8.18
C SER A 90 4.44 13.33 -7.88
N ARG A 91 4.55 12.83 -6.64
CA ARG A 91 5.62 11.93 -6.25
C ARG A 91 5.48 10.55 -6.89
N ILE A 92 4.27 9.99 -6.93
CA ILE A 92 4.01 8.73 -7.64
C ILE A 92 4.38 8.88 -9.12
N GLY A 93 3.94 9.96 -9.78
CA GLY A 93 4.24 10.20 -11.19
C GLY A 93 5.74 10.20 -11.47
N LYS A 94 6.54 10.82 -10.59
CA LYS A 94 8.00 10.76 -10.68
C LYS A 94 8.54 9.33 -10.57
N ASP A 95 8.08 8.57 -9.58
CA ASP A 95 8.54 7.19 -9.38
C ASP A 95 8.17 6.26 -10.56
N LEU A 96 7.05 6.53 -11.21
CA LEU A 96 6.61 5.81 -12.43
C LEU A 96 7.49 6.17 -13.62
N ALA A 97 7.74 7.47 -13.85
CA ALA A 97 8.60 7.94 -14.94
C ALA A 97 10.04 7.44 -14.82
N GLU A 98 10.54 7.29 -13.59
CA GLU A 98 11.87 6.75 -13.30
C GLU A 98 11.93 5.21 -13.27
N CYS A 99 10.79 4.52 -13.43
CA CYS A 99 10.69 3.05 -13.40
C CYS A 99 11.34 2.41 -12.17
N LEU A 100 11.17 3.02 -10.98
CA LEU A 100 11.81 2.57 -9.75
C LEU A 100 11.48 1.13 -9.31
N TYR A 101 10.38 0.53 -9.78
CA TYR A 101 9.89 -0.77 -9.31
C TYR A 101 9.31 -1.60 -10.45
N GLU A 102 9.22 -2.92 -10.27
CA GLU A 102 8.66 -3.85 -11.28
C GLU A 102 7.16 -3.57 -11.54
N SER A 103 6.41 -3.34 -10.47
CA SER A 103 4.97 -3.15 -10.51
C SER A 103 4.50 -2.23 -9.39
N TYR A 104 3.41 -1.50 -9.65
CA TYR A 104 2.92 -0.42 -8.78
C TYR A 104 1.47 -0.67 -8.38
N TYR A 105 1.23 -0.89 -7.09
CA TYR A 105 -0.09 -1.11 -6.50
C TYR A 105 -0.50 0.13 -5.71
N LEU A 106 -1.34 0.96 -6.33
CA LEU A 106 -1.76 2.23 -5.74
C LEU A 106 -3.02 2.04 -4.89
N ASN A 107 -2.91 2.26 -3.58
CA ASN A 107 -4.01 2.18 -2.63
C ASN A 107 -4.17 3.53 -1.92
N PHE A 108 -5.24 4.24 -2.28
CA PHE A 108 -5.54 5.52 -1.67
C PHE A 108 -6.38 5.34 -0.41
N ILE A 109 -5.99 6.02 0.66
CA ILE A 109 -6.70 6.00 1.95
C ILE A 109 -8.11 6.60 1.83
N ALA A 110 -8.29 7.53 0.88
CA ALA A 110 -9.56 8.15 0.55
C ALA A 110 -9.84 8.02 -0.96
N PRO A 111 -11.09 8.24 -1.40
CA PRO A 111 -11.40 8.32 -2.82
C PRO A 111 -10.54 9.37 -3.52
N ILE A 112 -9.95 9.00 -4.67
CA ILE A 112 -9.16 9.93 -5.47
C ILE A 112 -10.09 10.86 -6.28
N PRO A 113 -9.91 12.20 -6.19
CA PRO A 113 -10.60 13.16 -7.05
C PRO A 113 -10.25 13.01 -8.54
N ASP A 114 -11.20 13.31 -9.43
CA ASP A 114 -11.04 13.13 -10.89
C ASP A 114 -9.87 13.95 -11.47
N ASP A 115 -9.63 15.16 -10.97
CA ASP A 115 -8.52 16.02 -11.40
C ASP A 115 -7.15 15.40 -11.05
N LEU A 116 -7.05 14.80 -9.86
CA LEU A 116 -5.85 14.10 -9.41
C LEU A 116 -5.65 12.78 -10.15
N LEU A 117 -6.73 12.06 -10.47
CA LEU A 117 -6.67 10.86 -11.29
C LEU A 117 -6.18 11.18 -12.71
N GLY A 118 -6.69 12.24 -13.31
CA GLY A 118 -6.24 12.72 -14.62
C GLY A 118 -4.76 13.15 -14.62
N ALA A 119 -4.32 13.84 -13.56
CA ALA A 119 -2.92 14.21 -13.37
C ALA A 119 -2.01 12.98 -13.25
N LEU A 120 -2.43 11.96 -12.48
CA LEU A 120 -1.69 10.70 -12.34
C LEU A 120 -1.56 9.98 -13.69
N ALA A 121 -2.65 9.86 -14.45
CA ALA A 121 -2.65 9.20 -15.75
C ALA A 121 -1.71 9.89 -16.75
N THR A 122 -1.61 11.22 -16.69
CA THR A 122 -0.72 12.00 -17.57
C THR A 122 0.73 11.93 -17.13
N GLY A 123 0.99 11.88 -15.82
CA GLY A 123 2.34 11.81 -15.26
C GLY A 123 3.04 10.45 -15.40
N ALA A 124 2.31 9.42 -15.84
CA ALA A 124 2.82 8.07 -16.06
C ALA A 124 3.25 7.79 -17.52
N LEU A 125 3.33 8.84 -18.35
CA LEU A 125 3.68 8.79 -19.78
C LEU A 125 5.15 9.10 -20.06
#